data_AF-A0A8H3DRL3-F1
#
_entry.id   AF-A0A8H3DRL3-F1
#
_cell.length_a   1.000
_cell.length_b   1.000
_cell.length_c   1.000
_cell.angle_alpha   90.00
_cell.angle_beta   90.00
_cell.angle_gamma   90.00
#
_symmetry.space_group_name_H-M   'P 1'
#
loop_
_entity.id
_entity.type
_entity.pdbx_description
1 polymer ?
#
loop_
_entity_poly.entity_id
_entity_poly.type
_entity_poly.pdbx_seq_one_letter_code
_entity_poly.pdbx_strand_id
1 'polypeptide(L)'
;MALGGVQNYSGLIAVRFFLGAAEAGLFPGLVYLFTFWYRPEERSLRIALVWASATLAGAFGGAIAYGVGHMNMVRGLEGWRWLFILEETGDWLSEDERALAVDRLKGLGSTQSSRITWAETKATLKDWRLYGHYVGYVCTTVPLSSLSLFLPTIVSGLGYSGLRAQLFTVPPYAFAYVITLVGAWIGDRYNMRSLVSSCCMLTASISFLVEALLPDTAYKARYGVLCLATASSFACVAPTLGWLSSNLHTTGSAAVALGIGMSFAGPGSIIGVWIYKANESPGYFTGHMVNFAILLLGTCIFIGL
;
A
#
# COMPACT_ATOMS: atom_id res chain seq x y z
N MET A 1 8.83 -16.90 -15.22
CA MET A 1 9.33 -18.08 -15.94
C MET A 1 9.35 -19.37 -15.10
N ALA A 2 9.70 -19.36 -13.80
CA ALA A 2 9.70 -20.58 -12.98
C ALA A 2 8.31 -21.22 -12.72
N LEU A 3 7.25 -20.42 -12.55
CA LEU A 3 5.88 -20.93 -12.35
C LEU A 3 5.33 -21.72 -13.55
N GLY A 4 5.78 -21.43 -14.77
CA GLY A 4 5.32 -22.10 -15.99
C GLY A 4 5.90 -23.50 -16.21
N GLY A 5 6.95 -23.88 -15.47
CA GLY A 5 7.59 -25.19 -15.55
C GLY A 5 7.15 -26.18 -14.48
N VAL A 6 6.28 -25.78 -13.55
CA VAL A 6 5.85 -26.60 -12.42
C VAL A 6 4.71 -27.54 -12.84
N GLN A 7 4.85 -28.83 -12.54
CA GLN A 7 3.87 -29.87 -12.90
C GLN A 7 3.11 -30.45 -11.69
N ASN A 8 3.39 -29.96 -10.49
CA ASN A 8 2.98 -30.59 -9.24
C ASN A 8 2.85 -29.56 -8.11
N TYR A 9 1.87 -29.77 -7.22
CA TYR A 9 1.51 -28.83 -6.16
C TYR A 9 2.68 -28.45 -5.25
N SER A 10 3.49 -29.42 -4.83
CA SER A 10 4.66 -29.17 -3.99
C SER A 10 5.68 -28.24 -4.67
N GLY A 11 5.88 -28.39 -5.99
CA GLY A 11 6.74 -27.50 -6.76
C GLY A 11 6.19 -26.07 -6.84
N LEU A 12 4.86 -25.93 -6.92
CA LEU A 12 4.20 -24.62 -6.95
C LEU A 12 4.39 -23.88 -5.63
N ILE A 13 4.24 -24.59 -4.52
CA ILE A 13 4.47 -24.04 -3.18
C ILE A 13 5.93 -23.66 -2.98
N ALA A 14 6.88 -24.49 -3.41
CA ALA A 14 8.31 -24.19 -3.32
C ALA A 14 8.66 -22.92 -4.11
N VAL A 15 8.22 -22.81 -5.37
CA VAL A 15 8.47 -21.62 -6.20
C VAL A 15 7.85 -20.37 -5.57
N ARG A 16 6.63 -20.45 -5.04
CA ARG A 16 5.98 -19.32 -4.35
C ARG A 16 6.72 -18.90 -3.08
N PHE A 17 7.22 -19.87 -2.32
CA PHE A 17 8.00 -19.58 -1.12
C PHE A 17 9.29 -18.82 -1.46
N PHE A 18 10.06 -19.30 -2.43
CA PHE A 18 11.31 -18.64 -2.82
C PHE A 18 11.09 -17.29 -3.49
N LEU A 19 10.02 -17.13 -4.28
CA LEU A 19 9.63 -15.85 -4.84
C LEU A 19 9.29 -14.84 -3.73
N GLY A 20 8.44 -15.23 -2.78
CA GLY A 20 8.11 -14.39 -1.63
C GLY A 20 9.33 -14.06 -0.77
N ALA A 21 10.23 -15.01 -0.54
CA ALA A 21 11.47 -14.78 0.19
C ALA A 21 12.39 -13.77 -0.52
N ALA A 22 12.45 -13.82 -1.86
CA ALA A 22 13.23 -12.87 -2.66
C ALA A 22 12.60 -11.46 -2.66
N GLU A 23 11.27 -11.36 -2.66
CA GLU A 23 10.54 -10.07 -2.71
C GLU A 23 10.35 -9.42 -1.33
N ALA A 24 10.43 -10.18 -0.23
CA ALA A 24 10.10 -9.72 1.12
C ALA A 24 10.90 -8.49 1.57
N GLY A 25 12.15 -8.36 1.13
CA GLY A 25 13.02 -7.25 1.48
C GLY A 25 12.82 -5.97 0.65
N LEU A 26 12.07 -6.04 -0.46
CA LEU A 26 12.03 -4.97 -1.47
C LEU A 26 11.41 -3.67 -0.92
N PHE A 27 10.18 -3.74 -0.43
CA PHE A 27 9.48 -2.57 0.08
C PHE A 27 10.07 -2.02 1.40
N PRO A 28 10.39 -2.83 2.43
CA PRO A 28 11.08 -2.31 3.62
C PRO A 28 12.46 -1.77 3.30
N GLY A 29 13.18 -2.40 2.38
CA GLY A 29 14.46 -1.91 1.86
C GLY A 29 14.33 -0.54 1.20
N LEU A 30 13.30 -0.34 0.38
CA LEU A 30 13.02 0.95 -0.27
C LEU A 30 12.70 2.05 0.75
N VAL A 31 11.82 1.80 1.72
CA VAL A 31 11.50 2.80 2.76
C VAL A 31 12.72 3.07 3.66
N TYR A 32 13.53 2.04 3.93
CA TYR A 32 14.79 2.20 4.63
C TYR A 32 15.79 3.04 3.82
N LEU A 33 15.93 2.82 2.51
CA LEU A 33 16.75 3.64 1.62
C LEU A 33 16.32 5.12 1.63
N PHE A 34 15.02 5.40 1.70
CA PHE A 34 14.51 6.76 1.83
C PHE A 34 14.95 7.45 3.11
N THR A 35 15.28 6.71 4.18
CA THR A 35 15.86 7.33 5.39
C THR A 35 17.25 7.89 5.16
N PHE A 36 17.99 7.33 4.18
CA PHE A 36 19.29 7.84 3.78
C PHE A 36 19.22 8.91 2.72
N TRP A 37 18.16 9.01 1.92
CA TRP A 37 18.14 9.92 0.76
C TRP A 37 17.23 11.14 0.96
N TYR A 38 16.29 11.06 1.90
CA TYR A 38 15.28 12.08 2.10
C TYR A 38 15.18 12.50 3.55
N ARG A 39 14.95 13.81 3.74
CA ARG A 39 14.73 14.37 5.06
C ARG A 39 13.39 13.89 5.64
N PRO A 40 13.24 13.81 6.97
CA PRO A 40 11.97 13.44 7.59
C PRO A 40 10.79 14.26 7.06
N GLU A 41 10.99 15.54 6.78
CA GLU A 41 9.95 16.49 6.32
C GLU A 41 9.47 16.26 4.88
N GLU A 42 10.08 15.36 4.11
CA GLU A 42 9.64 15.06 2.74
C GLU A 42 9.37 13.57 2.52
N ARG A 43 9.53 12.74 3.56
CA ARG A 43 9.59 11.29 3.42
C ARG A 43 8.23 10.66 3.13
N SER A 44 7.15 11.12 3.77
CA SER A 44 5.81 10.58 3.47
C SER A 44 5.44 10.81 2.02
N LEU A 45 5.76 11.96 1.44
CA LEU A 45 5.47 12.27 0.05
C LEU A 45 6.23 11.35 -0.92
N ARG A 46 7.51 11.04 -0.64
CA ARG A 46 8.28 10.09 -1.47
C ARG A 46 7.74 8.67 -1.37
N ILE A 47 7.36 8.23 -0.17
CA ILE A 47 6.68 6.94 0.03
C ILE A 47 5.35 6.93 -0.73
N ALA A 48 4.58 8.02 -0.65
CA ALA A 48 3.30 8.17 -1.33
C ALA A 48 3.44 8.10 -2.84
N LEU A 49 4.49 8.70 -3.43
CA LEU A 49 4.73 8.61 -4.87
C LEU A 49 4.92 7.16 -5.33
N VAL A 50 5.72 6.37 -4.60
CA VAL A 50 5.91 4.95 -4.93
C VAL A 50 4.62 4.17 -4.73
N TRP A 51 3.96 4.36 -3.58
CA TRP A 51 2.75 3.64 -3.21
C TRP A 51 1.56 3.93 -4.13
N ALA A 52 1.32 5.21 -4.41
CA ALA A 52 0.25 5.66 -5.28
C ALA A 52 0.50 5.23 -6.72
N SER A 53 1.76 5.27 -7.21
CA SER A 53 2.09 4.79 -8.55
C SER A 53 1.86 3.29 -8.70
N ALA A 54 2.21 2.48 -7.68
CA ALA A 54 1.89 1.05 -7.68
C ALA A 54 0.37 0.80 -7.73
N THR A 55 -0.41 1.58 -6.98
CA THR A 55 -1.87 1.52 -6.98
C THR A 55 -2.45 1.88 -8.35
N LEU A 56 -1.92 2.94 -8.98
CA LEU A 56 -2.32 3.39 -10.31
C LEU A 56 -1.98 2.33 -11.38
N ALA A 57 -0.79 1.74 -11.31
CA ALA A 57 -0.38 0.65 -12.19
C ALA A 57 -1.33 -0.55 -12.06
N GLY A 58 -1.77 -0.89 -10.84
CA GLY A 58 -2.79 -1.93 -10.62
C GLY A 58 -4.13 -1.62 -11.28
N ALA A 59 -4.57 -0.36 -11.26
CA ALA A 59 -5.83 0.07 -11.87
C ALA A 59 -5.81 -0.05 -13.41
N PHE A 60 -4.69 0.27 -14.05
CA PHE A 60 -4.56 0.24 -15.52
C PHE A 60 -3.99 -1.07 -16.06
N GLY A 61 -3.34 -1.90 -15.22
CA GLY A 61 -2.66 -3.11 -15.66
C GLY A 61 -3.57 -4.10 -16.40
N GLY A 62 -4.82 -4.28 -15.94
CA GLY A 62 -5.80 -5.12 -16.63
C GLY A 62 -6.19 -4.59 -18.01
N ALA A 63 -6.37 -3.28 -18.15
CA ALA A 63 -6.70 -2.63 -19.42
C ALA A 63 -5.51 -2.65 -20.39
N ILE A 64 -4.29 -2.42 -19.89
CA ILE A 64 -3.04 -2.50 -20.67
C ILE A 64 -2.82 -3.93 -21.13
N ALA A 65 -2.97 -4.93 -20.25
CA ALA A 65 -2.85 -6.34 -20.61
C ALA A 65 -3.90 -6.77 -21.66
N TYR A 66 -5.13 -6.28 -21.55
CA TYR A 66 -6.16 -6.50 -22.57
C TYR A 66 -5.78 -5.91 -23.93
N GLY A 67 -5.26 -4.67 -23.95
CA GLY A 67 -4.77 -4.02 -25.17
C GLY A 67 -3.59 -4.77 -25.80
N VAL A 68 -2.61 -5.15 -24.99
CA VAL A 68 -1.44 -5.93 -25.43
C VAL A 68 -1.82 -7.32 -25.92
N GLY A 69 -2.88 -7.93 -25.37
CA GLY A 69 -3.42 -9.20 -25.87
C GLY A 69 -3.85 -9.15 -27.34
N HIS A 70 -4.25 -7.98 -27.85
CA HIS A 70 -4.58 -7.76 -29.26
C HIS A 70 -3.35 -7.45 -30.13
N MET A 71 -2.20 -7.21 -29.52
CA MET A 71 -0.92 -6.97 -30.20
C MET A 71 -0.14 -8.26 -30.48
N ASN A 72 -0.77 -9.43 -30.33
CA ASN A 72 -0.10 -10.69 -30.58
C ASN A 72 0.28 -10.81 -32.06
N MET A 73 1.55 -11.14 -32.33
CA MET A 73 2.16 -11.21 -33.67
C MET A 73 2.25 -9.86 -34.42
N VAL A 74 1.95 -8.73 -33.76
CA VAL A 74 2.21 -7.41 -34.34
C VAL A 74 3.72 -7.22 -34.46
N ARG A 75 4.19 -6.96 -35.69
CA ARG A 75 5.62 -6.89 -36.06
C ARG A 75 6.42 -8.17 -35.73
N GLY A 76 5.76 -9.34 -35.68
CA GLY A 76 6.41 -10.62 -35.40
C GLY A 76 6.84 -10.82 -33.95
N LEU A 77 6.35 -9.99 -33.03
CA LEU A 77 6.60 -10.12 -31.60
C LEU A 77 5.36 -10.70 -30.89
N GLU A 78 5.61 -11.64 -29.98
CA GLU A 78 4.61 -12.17 -29.06
C GLU A 78 4.08 -11.06 -28.14
N GLY A 79 2.78 -11.06 -27.85
CA GLY A 79 2.12 -9.99 -27.08
C GLY A 79 2.84 -9.64 -25.77
N TRP A 80 3.31 -10.63 -25.01
CA TRP A 80 3.99 -10.39 -23.72
C TRP A 80 5.31 -9.60 -23.85
N ARG A 81 5.98 -9.63 -25.01
CA ARG A 81 7.24 -8.89 -25.23
C ARG A 81 7.02 -7.38 -25.30
N TRP A 82 5.83 -6.96 -25.72
CA TRP A 82 5.46 -5.54 -25.77
C TRP A 82 5.35 -4.90 -24.38
N LEU A 83 5.05 -5.68 -23.33
CA LEU A 83 5.02 -5.18 -21.96
C LEU A 83 6.42 -4.70 -21.52
N PHE A 84 7.46 -5.51 -21.77
CA PHE A 84 8.83 -5.17 -21.39
C PHE A 84 9.38 -3.98 -22.18
N ILE A 85 9.08 -3.88 -23.47
CA ILE A 85 9.54 -2.76 -24.31
C ILE A 85 8.94 -1.42 -23.85
N LEU A 86 7.70 -1.44 -23.35
CA LEU A 86 7.03 -0.23 -22.86
C LEU A 86 7.52 0.21 -21.46
N GLU A 87 8.14 -0.67 -20.69
CA GLU A 87 8.60 -0.41 -19.31
C GLU A 87 10.03 0.17 -19.23
N GLU A 88 10.90 -0.06 -20.23
CA GLU A 88 12.34 0.30 -20.17
C GLU A 88 12.69 1.74 -20.62
N THR A 89 12.11 2.77 -19.99
CA THR A 89 12.59 4.15 -20.19
C THR A 89 12.77 4.88 -18.85
N GLY A 90 13.96 4.78 -18.28
CA GLY A 90 14.36 5.58 -17.12
C GLY A 90 15.87 5.80 -17.11
N ASP A 91 16.30 7.06 -17.17
CA ASP A 91 17.70 7.42 -17.01
C ASP A 91 18.08 7.42 -15.52
N TRP A 92 19.34 7.06 -15.25
CA TRP A 92 19.89 7.12 -13.91
C TRP A 92 20.22 8.58 -13.50
N LEU A 93 20.32 8.83 -12.19
CA LEU A 93 20.66 10.16 -11.66
C LEU A 93 22.00 10.66 -12.20
N SER A 94 22.04 11.95 -12.53
CA SER A 94 23.27 12.66 -12.90
C SER A 94 24.21 12.82 -11.69
N GLU A 95 25.50 13.07 -11.96
CA GLU A 95 26.52 13.26 -10.90
C GLU A 95 26.19 14.45 -9.98
N ASP A 96 25.63 15.53 -10.54
CA ASP A 96 25.24 16.73 -9.79
C ASP A 96 24.08 16.46 -8.83
N GLU A 97 23.08 15.68 -9.25
CA GLU A 97 21.96 15.27 -8.39
C GLU A 97 22.43 14.40 -7.23
N ARG A 98 23.41 13.52 -7.49
CA ARG A 98 24.01 12.68 -6.47
C ARG A 98 24.77 13.52 -5.43
N ALA A 99 25.53 14.52 -5.87
CA ALA A 99 26.26 15.42 -4.98
C ALA A 99 25.31 16.24 -4.09
N LEU A 100 24.23 16.77 -4.67
CA LEU A 100 23.19 17.49 -3.94
C LEU A 100 22.49 16.61 -2.90
N ALA A 101 22.19 15.35 -3.24
CA ALA A 101 21.59 14.41 -2.31
C ALA A 101 22.49 14.21 -1.08
N VAL A 102 23.77 13.92 -1.28
CA VAL A 102 24.75 13.71 -0.18
C VAL A 102 24.85 14.94 0.72
N ASP A 103 24.89 16.14 0.16
CA ASP A 103 25.00 17.37 0.93
C ASP A 103 23.77 17.63 1.82
N ARG A 104 22.57 17.39 1.28
CA ARG A 104 21.30 17.62 1.99
C ARG A 104 21.11 16.76 3.24
N LEU A 105 21.87 15.68 3.36
CA LEU A 105 21.75 14.66 4.40
C LEU A 105 22.73 14.84 5.56
N LYS A 106 23.74 15.70 5.39
CA LYS A 106 24.75 15.96 6.42
C LYS A 106 24.07 16.43 7.72
N GLY A 107 24.33 15.72 8.82
CA GLY A 107 23.80 16.05 10.15
C GLY A 107 22.47 15.38 10.52
N LEU A 108 21.86 14.59 9.64
CA LEU A 108 20.67 13.79 9.94
C LEU A 108 21.05 12.38 10.42
N GLY A 109 20.26 11.80 11.34
CA GLY A 109 20.61 10.57 12.10
C GLY A 109 20.98 9.33 11.28
N SER A 110 20.60 9.26 9.99
CA SER A 110 20.96 8.16 9.07
C SER A 110 22.38 8.26 8.48
N THR A 111 23.10 9.38 8.71
CA THR A 111 24.47 9.56 8.21
C THR A 111 25.57 8.99 9.12
N GLN A 112 25.24 8.54 10.33
CA GLN A 112 26.21 7.93 11.22
C GLN A 112 26.35 6.43 10.93
N SER A 113 27.51 6.03 10.40
CA SER A 113 27.86 4.67 10.00
C SER A 113 28.15 3.74 11.20
N SER A 114 27.26 3.68 12.19
CA SER A 114 27.41 2.72 13.29
C SER A 114 26.89 1.35 12.87
N ARG A 115 27.71 0.30 13.04
CA ARG A 115 27.26 -1.10 12.87
C ARG A 115 26.06 -1.37 13.77
N ILE A 116 25.07 -2.09 13.26
CA ILE A 116 23.89 -2.52 14.05
C ILE A 116 24.38 -3.34 15.23
N THR A 117 24.09 -2.89 16.46
CA THR A 117 24.47 -3.61 17.67
C THR A 117 23.28 -4.37 18.25
N TRP A 118 23.55 -5.52 18.87
CA TRP A 118 22.47 -6.29 19.51
C TRP A 118 21.77 -5.53 20.65
N ALA A 119 22.51 -4.68 21.37
CA ALA A 119 21.94 -3.83 22.42
C ALA A 119 20.88 -2.88 21.86
N GLU A 120 21.15 -2.27 20.72
CA GLU A 120 20.25 -1.36 20.01
C GLU A 120 19.05 -2.10 19.41
N THR A 121 19.27 -3.28 18.82
CA THR A 121 18.18 -4.16 18.37
C THR A 121 17.25 -4.51 19.54
N LYS A 122 17.80 -4.90 20.68
CA LYS A 122 17.03 -5.26 21.88
C LYS A 122 16.27 -4.06 22.45
N ALA A 123 16.82 -2.85 22.40
CA ALA A 123 16.14 -1.63 22.80
C ALA A 123 14.94 -1.35 21.88
N THR A 124 15.16 -1.45 20.56
CA THR A 124 14.10 -1.29 19.54
C THR A 124 12.98 -2.31 19.75
N LEU A 125 13.31 -3.59 19.97
CA LEU A 125 12.33 -4.65 20.22
C LEU A 125 11.53 -4.46 21.53
N LYS A 126 12.01 -3.64 22.46
CA LYS A 126 11.33 -3.37 23.74
C LYS A 126 10.55 -2.07 23.74
N ASP A 127 10.62 -1.28 22.68
CA ASP A 127 9.87 -0.03 22.59
C ASP A 127 8.38 -0.33 22.37
N TRP A 128 7.58 -0.06 23.41
CA TRP A 128 6.14 -0.30 23.39
C TRP A 128 5.41 0.50 22.31
N ARG A 129 5.93 1.68 21.92
CA ARG A 129 5.30 2.55 20.92
C ARG A 129 5.30 1.91 19.53
N LEU A 130 6.34 1.14 19.23
CA LEU A 130 6.45 0.42 17.95
C LEU A 130 5.36 -0.64 17.79
N TYR A 131 4.95 -1.29 18.88
CA TYR A 131 3.83 -2.24 18.82
C TYR A 131 2.51 -1.55 18.45
N GLY A 132 2.30 -0.33 18.93
CA GLY A 132 1.18 0.49 18.50
C GLY A 132 1.22 0.79 17.00
N HIS A 133 2.39 1.13 16.45
CA HIS A 133 2.59 1.27 15.02
C HIS A 133 2.33 -0.04 14.25
N TYR A 134 2.77 -1.20 14.76
CA TYR A 134 2.59 -2.48 14.08
C TYR A 134 1.13 -2.90 14.03
N VAL A 135 0.40 -2.76 15.14
CA VAL A 135 -1.05 -3.05 15.17
C VAL A 135 -1.81 -2.04 14.31
N GLY A 136 -1.48 -0.75 14.39
CA GLY A 136 -2.09 0.25 13.51
C GLY A 136 -1.79 -0.02 12.02
N TYR A 137 -0.61 -0.54 11.69
CA TYR A 137 -0.29 -0.94 10.32
C TYR A 137 -1.14 -2.14 9.86
N VAL A 138 -1.37 -3.14 10.72
CA VAL A 138 -2.36 -4.21 10.45
C VAL A 138 -3.72 -3.60 10.11
N CYS A 139 -4.17 -2.59 10.86
CA CYS A 139 -5.44 -1.92 10.60
C CYS A 139 -5.50 -1.24 9.23
N THR A 140 -4.37 -0.78 8.69
CA THR A 140 -4.31 -0.20 7.33
C THR A 140 -4.28 -1.27 6.22
N THR A 141 -3.70 -2.45 6.48
CA THR A 141 -3.50 -3.48 5.45
C THR A 141 -4.72 -4.36 5.20
N VAL A 142 -5.63 -4.48 6.16
CA VAL A 142 -6.92 -5.19 6.00
C VAL A 142 -7.81 -4.58 4.91
N PRO A 143 -8.18 -3.28 4.96
CA PRO A 143 -8.96 -2.66 3.90
C PRO A 143 -8.19 -2.59 2.58
N LEU A 144 -6.86 -2.43 2.63
CA LEU A 144 -6.05 -2.39 1.42
C LEU A 144 -6.07 -3.71 0.64
N SER A 145 -5.84 -4.84 1.31
CA SER A 145 -5.84 -6.16 0.69
C SER A 145 -7.24 -6.57 0.24
N SER A 146 -8.26 -6.29 1.06
CA SER A 146 -9.64 -6.61 0.72
C SER A 146 -10.16 -5.81 -0.48
N LEU A 147 -9.92 -4.49 -0.53
CA LEU A 147 -10.28 -3.68 -1.69
C LEU A 147 -9.48 -4.09 -2.94
N SER A 148 -8.17 -4.33 -2.81
CA SER A 148 -7.35 -4.73 -3.97
C SER A 148 -7.83 -6.03 -4.61
N LEU A 149 -8.34 -6.97 -3.81
CA LEU A 149 -8.84 -8.25 -4.30
C LEU A 149 -10.30 -8.20 -4.75
N PHE A 150 -11.16 -7.52 -4.00
CA PHE A 150 -12.62 -7.62 -4.16
C PHE A 150 -13.26 -6.39 -4.79
N LEU A 151 -12.55 -5.28 -5.04
CA LEU A 151 -13.14 -4.08 -5.66
C LEU A 151 -13.85 -4.39 -6.99
N PRO A 152 -13.29 -5.18 -7.93
CA PRO A 152 -14.02 -5.57 -9.15
C PRO A 152 -15.31 -6.36 -8.86
N THR A 153 -15.28 -7.23 -7.86
CA THR A 153 -16.43 -8.04 -7.43
C THR A 153 -17.52 -7.16 -6.79
N ILE A 154 -17.14 -6.22 -5.93
CA ILE A 154 -18.05 -5.24 -5.32
C ILE A 154 -18.70 -4.40 -6.41
N VAL A 155 -17.91 -3.85 -7.35
CA VAL A 155 -18.40 -3.08 -8.49
C VAL A 155 -19.32 -3.95 -9.38
N SER A 156 -19.02 -5.23 -9.53
CA SER A 156 -19.90 -6.15 -10.26
C SER A 156 -21.25 -6.36 -9.56
N GLY A 157 -21.25 -6.43 -8.22
CA GLY A 157 -22.46 -6.47 -7.41
C GLY A 157 -23.34 -5.22 -7.54
N LEU A 158 -22.77 -4.09 -7.97
CA LEU A 158 -23.51 -2.84 -8.25
C LEU A 158 -24.18 -2.81 -9.63
N GLY A 159 -24.14 -3.92 -10.38
CA GLY A 159 -24.81 -4.05 -11.68
C GLY A 159 -23.92 -3.78 -12.90
N TYR A 160 -22.62 -3.51 -12.70
CA TYR A 160 -21.65 -3.45 -13.80
C TYR A 160 -21.12 -4.86 -14.12
N SER A 161 -20.76 -5.15 -15.37
CA SER A 161 -20.26 -6.49 -15.75
C SER A 161 -19.12 -6.43 -16.76
N GLY A 162 -18.31 -7.50 -16.80
CA GLY A 162 -17.21 -7.67 -17.75
C GLY A 162 -16.21 -6.51 -17.72
N LEU A 163 -15.85 -6.01 -18.91
CA LEU A 163 -14.91 -4.90 -19.07
C LEU A 163 -15.41 -3.60 -18.41
N ARG A 164 -16.73 -3.38 -18.34
CA ARG A 164 -17.29 -2.21 -17.64
C ARG A 164 -16.96 -2.28 -16.15
N ALA A 165 -17.13 -3.42 -15.49
CA ALA A 165 -16.80 -3.55 -14.06
C ALA A 165 -15.31 -3.25 -13.78
N GLN A 166 -14.40 -3.68 -14.66
CA GLN A 166 -12.98 -3.33 -14.57
C GLN A 166 -12.73 -1.84 -14.81
N LEU A 167 -13.42 -1.21 -15.75
CA LEU A 167 -13.30 0.24 -15.99
C LEU A 167 -13.79 1.06 -14.79
N PHE A 168 -14.86 0.60 -14.13
CA PHE A 168 -15.42 1.25 -12.94
C PHE A 168 -14.57 1.05 -11.67
N THR A 169 -13.48 0.27 -11.70
CA THR A 169 -12.49 0.27 -10.60
C THR A 169 -11.46 1.39 -10.74
N VAL A 170 -11.30 1.97 -11.94
CA VAL A 170 -10.33 3.05 -12.19
C VAL A 170 -10.63 4.30 -11.37
N PRO A 171 -11.87 4.82 -11.28
CA PRO A 171 -12.14 6.03 -10.50
C PRO A 171 -11.77 5.90 -9.02
N PRO A 172 -12.16 4.84 -8.27
CA PRO A 172 -11.70 4.63 -6.90
C PRO A 172 -10.18 4.72 -6.73
N TYR A 173 -9.41 4.09 -7.62
CA TYR A 173 -7.94 4.14 -7.56
C TYR A 173 -7.35 5.49 -7.98
N ALA A 174 -7.96 6.19 -8.94
CA ALA A 174 -7.54 7.53 -9.32
C ALA A 174 -7.77 8.54 -8.19
N PHE A 175 -8.92 8.46 -7.50
CA PHE A 175 -9.17 9.24 -6.29
C PHE A 175 -8.16 8.87 -5.19
N ALA A 176 -7.90 7.58 -4.98
CA ALA A 176 -6.88 7.13 -4.02
C ALA A 176 -5.50 7.70 -4.32
N TYR A 177 -5.07 7.75 -5.58
CA TYR A 177 -3.81 8.35 -5.99
C TYR A 177 -3.71 9.81 -5.53
N VAL A 178 -4.70 10.63 -5.88
CA VAL A 178 -4.68 12.07 -5.56
C VAL A 178 -4.73 12.30 -4.05
N ILE A 179 -5.65 11.63 -3.33
CA ILE A 179 -5.80 11.83 -1.88
C ILE A 179 -4.58 11.32 -1.12
N THR A 180 -3.94 10.25 -1.57
CA THR A 180 -2.69 9.74 -0.95
C THR A 180 -1.56 10.76 -1.08
N LEU A 181 -1.37 11.36 -2.25
CA LEU A 181 -0.33 12.38 -2.45
C LEU A 181 -0.62 13.65 -1.64
N VAL A 182 -1.86 14.14 -1.65
CA VAL A 182 -2.27 15.32 -0.89
C VAL A 182 -2.12 15.07 0.62
N GLY A 183 -2.61 13.93 1.12
CA GLY A 183 -2.49 13.56 2.52
C GLY A 183 -1.03 13.47 2.96
N ALA A 184 -0.18 12.80 2.18
CA ALA A 184 1.24 12.72 2.46
C ALA A 184 1.93 14.10 2.46
N TRP A 185 1.61 14.96 1.49
CA TRP A 185 2.12 16.33 1.44
C TRP A 185 1.70 17.16 2.65
N ILE A 186 0.43 17.09 3.08
CA ILE A 186 -0.07 17.78 4.28
C ILE A 186 0.66 17.26 5.53
N GLY A 187 0.75 15.93 5.67
CA GLY A 187 1.39 15.28 6.81
C GLY A 187 2.85 15.69 6.97
N ASP A 188 3.57 15.78 5.85
CA ASP A 188 4.95 16.25 5.79
C ASP A 188 5.08 17.76 6.03
N ARG A 189 4.29 18.58 5.33
CA ARG A 189 4.37 20.06 5.37
C ARG A 189 4.12 20.63 6.76
N TYR A 190 3.18 20.04 7.49
CA TYR A 190 2.75 20.50 8.82
C TYR A 190 3.23 19.60 9.96
N ASN A 191 4.02 18.55 9.67
CA ASN A 191 4.46 17.57 10.66
C ASN A 191 3.30 16.90 11.44
N MET A 192 2.16 16.69 10.78
CA MET A 192 0.91 16.17 11.37
C MET A 192 0.59 14.75 10.85
N ARG A 193 1.62 13.94 10.58
CA ARG A 193 1.46 12.63 9.92
C ARG A 193 0.51 11.68 10.65
N SER A 194 0.58 11.63 11.99
CA SER A 194 -0.36 10.87 12.82
C SER A 194 -1.80 11.34 12.60
N LEU A 195 -2.05 12.64 12.73
CA LEU A 195 -3.39 13.21 12.55
C LEU A 195 -3.93 12.96 11.15
N VAL A 196 -3.11 13.14 10.11
CA VAL A 196 -3.53 12.83 8.73
C VAL A 196 -3.89 11.35 8.58
N SER A 197 -3.04 10.43 9.05
CA SER A 197 -3.36 9.01 9.05
C SER A 197 -4.68 8.71 9.77
N SER A 198 -4.85 9.23 10.98
CA SER A 198 -6.04 9.05 11.81
C SER A 198 -7.30 9.61 11.13
N CYS A 199 -7.23 10.80 10.54
CA CYS A 199 -8.36 11.40 9.81
C CYS A 199 -8.72 10.57 8.57
N CYS A 200 -7.73 10.08 7.82
CA CYS A 200 -7.97 9.20 6.68
C CYS A 200 -8.60 7.87 7.15
N MET A 201 -8.09 7.26 8.21
CA MET A 201 -8.63 6.01 8.75
C MET A 201 -10.06 6.18 9.29
N LEU A 202 -10.34 7.30 9.95
CA LEU A 202 -11.69 7.62 10.44
C LEU A 202 -12.66 7.82 9.28
N THR A 203 -12.24 8.58 8.26
CA THR A 203 -13.05 8.79 7.05
C THR A 203 -13.33 7.47 6.33
N ALA A 204 -12.33 6.60 6.22
CA ALA A 204 -12.48 5.27 5.64
C ALA A 204 -13.44 4.42 6.48
N SER A 205 -13.28 4.42 7.81
CA SER A 205 -14.15 3.71 8.74
C SER A 205 -15.61 4.14 8.58
N ILE A 206 -15.89 5.44 8.62
CA ILE A 206 -17.24 5.99 8.42
C ILE A 206 -17.78 5.61 7.04
N SER A 207 -16.95 5.67 5.99
CA SER A 207 -17.36 5.29 4.64
C SER A 207 -17.77 3.82 4.57
N PHE A 208 -17.01 2.91 5.19
CA PHE A 208 -17.38 1.49 5.27
C PHE A 208 -18.64 1.25 6.11
N LEU A 209 -18.87 2.02 7.17
CA LEU A 209 -20.11 1.95 7.94
C LEU A 209 -21.32 2.37 7.10
N VAL A 210 -21.19 3.50 6.37
CA VAL A 210 -22.24 3.97 5.47
C VAL A 210 -22.51 2.93 4.38
N GLU A 211 -21.46 2.35 3.80
CA GLU A 211 -21.58 1.30 2.77
C GLU A 211 -22.33 0.06 3.28
N ALA A 212 -22.12 -0.33 4.54
CA ALA A 212 -22.81 -1.45 5.17
C ALA A 212 -24.29 -1.17 5.46
N LEU A 213 -24.65 0.09 5.69
CA LEU A 213 -26.01 0.51 6.08
C LEU A 213 -26.87 0.98 4.90
N LEU A 214 -26.26 1.26 3.75
CA LEU A 214 -26.99 1.67 2.56
C LEU A 214 -27.88 0.53 2.02
N PRO A 215 -29.08 0.83 1.52
CA PRO A 215 -29.93 -0.16 0.87
C PRO A 215 -29.22 -0.81 -0.33
N ASP A 216 -29.44 -2.10 -0.54
CA ASP A 216 -28.81 -2.86 -1.64
C ASP A 216 -29.09 -2.27 -3.03
N THR A 217 -30.21 -1.56 -3.18
CA THR A 217 -30.65 -0.91 -4.43
C THR A 217 -30.00 0.45 -4.68
N ALA A 218 -29.29 1.02 -3.71
CA ALA A 218 -28.70 2.36 -3.79
C ALA A 218 -27.35 2.38 -4.56
N TYR A 219 -27.29 1.77 -5.74
CA TYR A 219 -26.05 1.51 -6.50
C TYR A 219 -25.15 2.73 -6.70
N LYS A 220 -25.73 3.90 -7.01
CA LYS A 220 -24.96 5.14 -7.22
C LYS A 220 -24.34 5.68 -5.94
N ALA A 221 -25.09 5.64 -4.83
CA ALA A 221 -24.61 6.10 -3.53
C ALA A 221 -23.47 5.20 -3.03
N ARG A 222 -23.67 3.87 -3.15
CA ARG A 222 -22.68 2.84 -2.83
C ARG A 222 -21.39 3.01 -3.63
N TYR A 223 -21.50 3.26 -4.94
CA TYR A 223 -20.31 3.53 -5.75
C TYR A 223 -19.56 4.80 -5.31
N GLY A 224 -20.27 5.88 -4.98
CA GLY A 224 -19.65 7.12 -4.51
C GLY A 224 -18.95 6.95 -3.16
N VAL A 225 -19.58 6.26 -2.22
CA VAL A 225 -19.02 5.97 -0.90
C VAL A 225 -17.85 4.98 -1.01
N LEU A 226 -17.92 4.00 -1.91
CA LEU A 226 -16.81 3.11 -2.24
C LEU A 226 -15.58 3.87 -2.75
N CYS A 227 -15.75 4.87 -3.62
CA CYS A 227 -14.64 5.72 -4.06
C CYS A 227 -13.97 6.43 -2.88
N LEU A 228 -14.76 6.98 -1.96
CA LEU A 228 -14.25 7.64 -0.75
C LEU A 228 -13.57 6.65 0.20
N ALA A 229 -14.17 5.48 0.43
CA ALA A 229 -13.61 4.41 1.25
C ALA A 229 -12.26 3.93 0.71
N THR A 230 -12.16 3.69 -0.59
CA THR A 230 -10.90 3.33 -1.26
C THR A 230 -9.89 4.46 -1.13
N ALA A 231 -10.26 5.70 -1.45
CA ALA A 231 -9.32 6.80 -1.43
C ALA A 231 -8.71 7.05 -0.04
N SER A 232 -9.56 7.06 0.98
CA SER A 232 -9.14 7.27 2.38
C SER A 232 -8.38 6.09 2.97
N SER A 233 -8.72 4.83 2.61
CA SER A 233 -7.98 3.65 3.07
C SER A 233 -6.56 3.59 2.52
N PHE A 234 -6.34 4.02 1.28
CA PHE A 234 -5.00 4.04 0.68
C PHE A 234 -4.17 5.23 1.18
N ALA A 235 -4.82 6.36 1.43
CA ALA A 235 -4.15 7.60 1.82
C ALA A 235 -3.50 7.56 3.21
N CYS A 236 -3.97 6.70 4.12
CA CYS A 236 -3.38 6.60 5.46
C CYS A 236 -2.02 5.88 5.49
N VAL A 237 -1.66 5.11 4.47
CA VAL A 237 -0.45 4.25 4.50
C VAL A 237 0.84 5.08 4.48
N ALA A 238 0.96 6.01 3.55
CA ALA A 238 2.20 6.78 3.38
C ALA A 238 2.52 7.73 4.56
N PRO A 239 1.56 8.47 5.14
CA PRO A 239 1.79 9.22 6.38
C PRO A 239 2.18 8.32 7.55
N THR A 240 1.59 7.12 7.66
CA THR A 240 1.94 6.14 8.71
C THR A 240 3.39 5.67 8.62
N LEU A 241 3.85 5.29 7.42
CA LEU A 241 5.22 4.84 7.20
C LEU A 241 6.24 5.99 7.35
N GLY A 242 5.88 7.19 6.89
CA GLY A 242 6.70 8.37 7.12
C GLY A 242 6.77 8.76 8.58
N TRP A 243 5.68 8.60 9.34
CA TRP A 243 5.66 8.84 10.78
C TRP A 243 6.57 7.85 11.53
N LEU A 244 6.42 6.55 11.27
CA LEU A 244 7.26 5.52 11.86
C LEU A 244 8.75 5.78 11.57
N SER A 245 9.09 5.93 10.29
CA SER A 245 10.50 6.11 9.90
C SER A 245 11.11 7.42 10.43
N SER A 246 10.32 8.48 10.63
CA SER A 246 10.81 9.77 11.14
C SER A 246 11.10 9.75 12.63
N ASN A 247 10.52 8.82 13.38
CA ASN A 247 10.77 8.64 14.82
C ASN A 247 11.91 7.64 15.12
N LEU A 248 12.56 7.09 14.08
CA LEU A 248 13.69 6.18 14.22
C LEU A 248 14.98 6.99 14.09
N HIS A 249 15.73 7.06 15.18
CA HIS A 249 16.90 7.92 15.28
C HIS A 249 18.20 7.26 14.81
N THR A 250 18.21 5.94 14.69
CA THR A 250 19.42 5.20 14.35
C THR A 250 19.19 4.25 13.20
N THR A 251 20.26 3.97 12.47
CA THR A 251 20.26 3.07 11.32
C THR A 251 19.82 1.65 11.70
N GLY A 252 20.27 1.14 12.86
CA GLY A 252 19.88 -0.17 13.37
C GLY A 252 18.41 -0.27 13.78
N SER A 253 17.91 0.74 14.50
CA SER A 253 16.48 0.79 14.88
C SER A 253 15.58 0.94 13.66
N ALA A 254 15.98 1.75 12.68
CA ALA A 254 15.27 1.93 11.41
C ALA A 254 15.11 0.60 10.66
N ALA A 255 16.19 -0.14 10.46
CA ALA A 255 16.16 -1.42 9.75
C ALA A 255 15.25 -2.45 10.46
N VAL A 256 15.38 -2.58 11.78
CA VAL A 256 14.61 -3.55 12.57
C VAL A 256 13.13 -3.18 12.61
N ALA A 257 12.80 -1.93 12.95
CA ALA A 257 11.41 -1.51 13.13
C ALA A 257 10.63 -1.44 11.80
N LEU A 258 11.26 -1.01 10.70
CA LEU A 258 10.62 -1.03 9.38
C LEU A 258 10.43 -2.47 8.89
N GLY A 259 11.43 -3.35 9.06
CA GLY A 259 11.34 -4.75 8.68
C GLY A 259 10.23 -5.50 9.42
N ILE A 260 10.17 -5.33 10.75
CA ILE A 260 9.09 -5.93 11.56
C ILE A 260 7.74 -5.28 11.21
N GLY A 261 7.66 -3.95 11.18
CA GLY A 261 6.41 -3.25 10.89
C GLY A 261 5.80 -3.66 9.57
N MET A 262 6.59 -3.83 8.53
CA MET A 262 6.10 -4.32 7.24
C MET A 262 5.75 -5.81 7.24
N SER A 263 6.43 -6.62 8.06
CA SER A 263 6.05 -8.04 8.25
C SER A 263 4.64 -8.17 8.85
N PHE A 264 4.22 -7.20 9.67
CA PHE A 264 2.85 -7.11 10.17
C PHE A 264 1.81 -6.74 9.10
N ALA A 265 2.20 -6.47 7.85
CA ALA A 265 1.25 -6.46 6.73
C ALA A 265 0.61 -7.84 6.51
N GLY A 266 1.36 -8.93 6.74
CA GLY A 266 0.91 -10.30 6.48
C GLY A 266 -0.40 -10.65 7.19
N PRO A 267 -0.48 -10.52 8.53
CA PRO A 267 -1.72 -10.77 9.28
C PRO A 267 -2.91 -9.96 8.78
N GLY A 268 -2.73 -8.67 8.47
CA GLY A 268 -3.81 -7.85 7.93
C GLY A 268 -4.25 -8.29 6.54
N SER A 269 -3.31 -8.66 5.67
CA SER A 269 -3.61 -9.25 4.36
C SER A 269 -4.37 -10.56 4.46
N ILE A 270 -4.04 -11.43 5.42
CA ILE A 270 -4.79 -12.67 5.67
C ILE A 270 -6.24 -12.31 5.99
N ILE A 271 -6.48 -11.42 6.96
CA ILE A 271 -7.84 -11.02 7.33
C ILE A 271 -8.59 -10.46 6.10
N GLY A 272 -7.99 -9.51 5.37
CA GLY A 272 -8.67 -8.83 4.26
C GLY A 272 -9.07 -9.76 3.09
N VAL A 273 -8.37 -10.87 2.88
CA VAL A 273 -8.70 -11.82 1.80
C VAL A 273 -9.93 -12.69 2.14
N TRP A 274 -10.32 -12.80 3.41
CA TRP A 274 -11.42 -13.69 3.84
C TRP A 274 -12.71 -12.97 4.26
N ILE A 275 -12.74 -11.63 4.28
CA ILE A 275 -13.87 -10.87 4.87
C ILE A 275 -15.03 -10.64 3.89
N TYR A 276 -14.80 -10.65 2.58
CA TYR A 276 -15.86 -10.50 1.57
C TYR A 276 -16.36 -11.88 1.11
N LYS A 277 -17.62 -12.18 1.42
CA LYS A 277 -18.25 -13.47 1.12
C LYS A 277 -19.23 -13.34 -0.05
N ALA A 278 -19.18 -14.28 -0.99
CA ALA A 278 -20.02 -14.26 -2.18
C ALA A 278 -21.52 -14.32 -1.88
N ASN A 279 -21.92 -14.99 -0.80
CA ASN A 279 -23.32 -15.14 -0.37
C ASN A 279 -23.94 -13.86 0.22
N GLU A 280 -23.14 -12.81 0.46
CA GLU A 280 -23.61 -11.52 0.97
C GLU A 280 -23.76 -10.48 -0.15
N SER A 281 -23.55 -10.86 -1.42
CA SER A 281 -23.75 -9.96 -2.56
C SER A 281 -25.19 -9.47 -2.66
N PRO A 282 -25.45 -8.19 -3.00
CA PRO A 282 -24.47 -7.13 -3.27
C PRO A 282 -24.07 -6.35 -2.01
N GLY A 283 -24.72 -6.58 -0.87
CA GLY A 283 -24.55 -5.85 0.39
C GLY A 283 -23.17 -5.98 1.03
N TYR A 284 -22.55 -7.15 0.98
CA TYR A 284 -21.25 -7.48 1.59
C TYR A 284 -21.08 -6.96 3.03
N PHE A 285 -22.15 -7.08 3.83
CA PHE A 285 -22.23 -6.48 5.16
C PHE A 285 -21.05 -6.88 6.08
N THR A 286 -20.65 -8.16 6.10
CA THR A 286 -19.53 -8.61 6.95
C THR A 286 -18.24 -7.92 6.54
N GLY A 287 -17.94 -7.85 5.24
CA GLY A 287 -16.71 -7.24 4.73
C GLY A 287 -16.61 -5.77 5.10
N HIS A 288 -17.69 -5.02 4.87
CA HIS A 288 -17.73 -3.60 5.22
C HIS A 288 -17.67 -3.36 6.74
N MET A 289 -18.36 -4.16 7.55
CA MET A 289 -18.32 -4.00 9.02
C MET A 289 -16.96 -4.35 9.63
N VAL A 290 -16.26 -5.36 9.11
CA VAL A 290 -14.89 -5.68 9.57
C VAL A 290 -13.93 -4.54 9.23
N ASN A 291 -14.01 -4.00 8.02
CA ASN A 291 -13.22 -2.84 7.62
C ASN A 291 -13.53 -1.60 8.47
N PHE A 292 -14.82 -1.33 8.75
CA PHE A 292 -15.23 -0.27 9.67
C PHE A 292 -14.57 -0.41 11.05
N ALA A 293 -14.71 -1.58 11.67
CA ALA A 293 -14.24 -1.82 13.03
C ALA A 293 -12.72 -1.74 13.14
N ILE A 294 -11.99 -2.30 12.17
CA ILE A 294 -10.53 -2.37 12.22
C ILE A 294 -9.89 -1.00 11.95
N LEU A 295 -10.49 -0.19 11.06
CA LEU A 295 -10.05 1.18 10.81
C LEU A 295 -10.39 2.11 11.97
N LEU A 296 -11.52 1.89 12.66
CA LEU A 296 -11.85 2.63 13.88
C LEU A 296 -10.84 2.32 14.99
N LEU A 297 -10.49 1.04 15.18
CA LEU A 297 -9.45 0.63 16.10
C LEU A 297 -8.11 1.32 15.78
N GLY A 298 -7.68 1.28 14.52
CA GLY A 298 -6.44 1.91 14.11
C GLY A 298 -6.44 3.44 14.28
N THR A 299 -7.60 4.09 14.07
CA THR A 299 -7.78 5.51 14.36
C THR A 299 -7.53 5.81 15.84
N CYS A 300 -8.14 5.04 16.76
CA CYS A 300 -7.94 5.21 18.20
C CYS A 300 -6.47 5.00 18.59
N ILE A 301 -5.79 4.01 18.00
CA ILE A 301 -4.38 3.72 18.28
C ILE A 301 -3.50 4.89 17.85
N PHE A 302 -3.67 5.43 16.64
CA PHE A 302 -2.82 6.52 16.15
C PHE A 302 -3.09 7.87 16.81
N ILE A 303 -4.32 8.12 17.28
CA ILE A 303 -4.61 9.31 18.11
C ILE A 303 -3.97 9.18 19.49
N GLY A 304 -3.86 7.96 20.04
CA GLY A 304 -3.30 7.70 21.37
C GLY A 304 -1.77 7.59 21.44
N LEU A 305 -1.09 7.47 20.29
CA LEU A 305 0.37 7.39 20.15
C LEU A 305 1.00 8.77 19.92
#